data_AF-F2PTH5-F1
#
_entry.id   AF-F2PTH5-F1
#
_cell.length_a   1.000
_cell.length_b   1.000
_cell.length_c   1.000
_cell.angle_alpha   90.00
_cell.angle_beta   90.00
_cell.angle_gamma   90.00
#
_symmetry.space_group_name_H-M   'P 1'
#
loop_
_entity.id
_entity.type
_entity.pdbx_description
1 polymer ?
#
loop_
_entity_poly.entity_id
_entity_poly.type
_entity_poly.pdbx_seq_one_letter_code
_entity_poly.pdbx_strand_id
1 'polypeptide(L)'
;MTLRIINVSRDGRKETKTLRVCNTHLDSLSSVHPIRLQQVAKATNYLEEGIRGGVLAGNTGFAASDDRIAGDNNLKDAYLVLGGTEGDSNG
;
A
#
# COMPACT_ATOMS: atom_id res chain seq x y z
N MET A 1 3.71 12.98 -5.18
CA MET A 1 3.82 11.55 -4.85
C MET A 1 5.15 11.02 -5.35
N THR A 2 5.93 10.44 -4.44
CA THR A 2 7.12 9.65 -4.79
C THR A 2 6.76 8.18 -4.60
N LEU A 3 7.11 7.32 -5.55
CA LEU A 3 6.94 5.86 -5.47
C LEU A 3 8.27 5.19 -5.76
N ARG A 4 8.74 4.35 -4.85
CA ARG A 4 9.93 3.52 -5.04
C ARG A 4 9.54 2.06 -4.95
N ILE A 5 9.89 1.30 -5.98
CA ILE A 5 9.54 -0.12 -6.11
C ILE A 5 10.82 -0.95 -6.00
N ILE A 6 10.78 -1.97 -5.16
CA ILE A 6 11.89 -2.91 -4.98
C ILE A 6 11.32 -4.33 -5.10
N ASN A 7 11.89 -5.12 -6.00
CA ASN A 7 11.63 -6.56 -6.06
C ASN A 7 12.65 -7.28 -5.19
N VAL A 8 12.16 -8.10 -4.27
CA VAL A 8 12.97 -8.99 -3.44
C VAL A 8 12.65 -10.41 -3.89
N SER A 9 13.61 -11.05 -4.54
CA SER A 9 13.47 -12.41 -5.03
C SER A 9 14.32 -13.35 -4.19
N ARG A 10 13.73 -14.46 -3.77
CA ARG A 10 14.50 -15.60 -3.26
C ARG A 10 14.65 -16.59 -4.39
N ASP A 11 15.90 -16.84 -4.80
CA ASP A 11 16.20 -17.94 -5.71
C ASP A 11 16.25 -19.25 -4.92
N GLY A 12 15.47 -20.23 -5.36
CA GLY A 12 15.37 -21.54 -4.77
C GLY A 12 15.25 -22.57 -5.89
N ARG A 13 15.84 -23.76 -5.70
CA ARG A 13 16.03 -24.82 -6.71
C ARG A 13 14.78 -25.30 -7.48
N LYS A 14 13.57 -24.78 -7.22
CA LYS A 14 12.31 -25.17 -7.87
C LYS A 14 11.39 -24.03 -8.32
N GLU A 15 11.53 -22.80 -7.80
CA GLU A 15 10.69 -21.64 -8.19
C GLU A 15 11.23 -20.31 -7.61
N THR A 16 11.31 -19.28 -8.44
CA THR A 16 11.62 -17.91 -8.00
C THR A 16 10.37 -17.26 -7.39
N LYS A 17 10.42 -16.94 -6.10
CA LYS A 17 9.36 -16.17 -5.43
C LYS A 17 9.80 -14.73 -5.27
N THR A 18 9.08 -13.82 -5.94
CA THR A 18 9.32 -12.38 -5.87
C THR A 18 8.29 -11.72 -4.99
N LEU A 19 8.74 -10.98 -3.98
CA LEU A 19 7.96 -10.02 -3.23
C LEU A 19 8.24 -8.61 -3.76
N ARG A 20 7.22 -7.76 -3.84
CA ARG A 20 7.39 -6.37 -4.23
C ARG A 20 7.08 -5.45 -3.07
N VAL A 21 8.00 -4.56 -2.76
CA VAL A 21 7.81 -3.53 -1.74
C VAL A 21 7.76 -2.18 -2.43
N CYS A 22 6.67 -1.46 -2.21
CA CYS A 22 6.39 -0.14 -2.72
C CYS A 22 6.41 0.84 -1.54
N ASN A 23 7.43 1.70 -1.49
CA ASN A 23 7.44 2.82 -0.55
C ASN A 23 6.86 4.06 -1.24
N THR A 24 5.86 4.69 -0.62
CA THR A 24 5.22 5.90 -1.15
C THR A 24 5.18 7.05 -0.13
N HIS A 25 5.27 8.27 -0.66
CA HIS A 25 4.90 9.48 0.08
C HIS A 25 3.75 10.12 -0.67
N LEU A 26 2.55 10.03 -0.09
CA LEU A 26 1.32 10.52 -0.71
C LEU A 26 1.18 12.04 -0.53
N ASP A 27 0.13 12.58 -1.13
CA ASP A 27 -0.24 13.98 -0.97
C ASP A 27 -0.58 14.29 0.50
N SER A 28 0.18 15.23 1.08
CA SER A 28 0.10 15.60 2.49
C SER A 28 -0.88 16.75 2.76
N LEU A 29 -1.46 17.38 1.73
CA LEU A 29 -2.35 18.50 1.94
C LEU A 29 -3.76 17.97 2.23
N SER A 30 -4.37 18.51 3.29
CA SER A 30 -5.82 18.54 3.47
C SER A 30 -6.41 19.51 2.44
N SER A 31 -6.24 19.19 1.16
CA SER A 31 -6.93 19.89 0.09
C SER A 31 -8.41 19.51 0.14
N VAL A 32 -9.28 20.38 -0.38
CA VAL A 32 -10.73 20.11 -0.49
C VAL A 32 -10.99 18.83 -1.33
N HIS A 33 -10.01 18.39 -2.12
CA HIS A 33 -10.08 17.20 -2.97
C HIS A 33 -8.78 16.38 -2.86
N PRO A 34 -8.62 15.56 -1.80
CA PRO A 34 -7.42 14.75 -1.64
C PRO A 34 -7.29 13.78 -2.82
N ILE A 35 -6.11 13.75 -3.44
CA ILE A 35 -5.83 12.84 -4.57
C ILE A 35 -5.22 11.50 -4.13
N ARG A 36 -5.22 11.23 -2.81
CA ARG A 36 -4.58 10.04 -2.22
C ARG A 36 -5.17 8.74 -2.76
N LEU A 37 -6.48 8.69 -2.99
CA LEU A 37 -7.14 7.53 -3.59
C LEU A 37 -6.57 7.21 -4.99
N GLN A 38 -6.45 8.21 -5.85
CA GLN A 38 -5.89 8.05 -7.21
C GLN A 38 -4.41 7.68 -7.16
N GLN A 39 -3.66 8.19 -6.18
CA GLN A 39 -2.26 7.87 -5.99
C GLN A 39 -2.07 6.40 -5.55
N VAL A 40 -2.90 5.92 -4.63
CA VAL A 40 -2.89 4.52 -4.19
C VAL A 40 -3.32 3.61 -5.33
N ALA A 41 -4.39 3.94 -6.07
CA ALA A 41 -4.81 3.18 -7.25
C ALA A 41 -3.71 3.08 -8.31
N LYS A 42 -2.97 4.16 -8.53
CA LYS A 42 -1.81 4.12 -9.44
C LYS A 42 -0.69 3.23 -8.89
N ALA A 43 -0.47 3.22 -7.58
CA ALA A 43 0.56 2.43 -6.94
C ALA A 43 0.22 0.92 -6.91
N THR A 44 -1.06 0.56 -6.75
CA THR A 44 -1.52 -0.84 -6.73
C THR A 44 -1.40 -1.53 -8.08
N ASN A 45 -1.50 -0.81 -9.20
CA ASN A 45 -1.18 -1.38 -10.52
C ASN A 45 0.23 -2.00 -10.57
N TYR A 46 1.17 -1.46 -9.80
CA TYR A 46 2.51 -2.03 -9.71
C TYR A 46 2.60 -3.26 -8.80
N LEU A 47 1.56 -3.63 -8.05
CA LEU A 47 1.55 -4.76 -7.12
C LEU A 47 0.86 -6.02 -7.66
N GLU A 48 0.23 -5.96 -8.84
CA GLU A 48 -0.57 -7.09 -9.35
C GLU A 48 0.21 -8.03 -10.29
N GLU A 49 1.22 -7.54 -11.00
CA GLU A 49 1.86 -8.33 -12.06
C GLU A 49 3.13 -9.09 -11.62
N GLY A 50 3.12 -10.41 -11.86
CA GLY A 50 4.33 -11.26 -11.87
C GLY A 50 5.00 -11.46 -10.52
N ILE A 51 4.28 -11.25 -9.41
CA ILE A 51 4.81 -11.37 -8.05
C ILE A 51 3.99 -12.31 -7.18
N ARG A 52 4.61 -12.82 -6.13
CA ARG A 52 3.93 -13.67 -5.13
C ARG A 52 3.12 -12.85 -4.13
N GLY A 53 3.52 -11.60 -3.89
CA GLY A 53 2.86 -10.71 -2.95
C GLY A 53 3.50 -9.32 -2.97
N GLY A 54 2.69 -8.33 -2.63
CA GLY A 54 3.03 -6.92 -2.64
C GLY A 54 2.80 -6.27 -1.29
N VAL A 55 3.65 -5.31 -0.92
CA VAL A 55 3.44 -4.44 0.24
C VAL A 55 3.53 -3.00 -0.23
N LEU A 56 2.49 -2.22 0.06
CA LEU A 56 2.51 -0.77 -0.05
C LEU A 56 2.68 -0.17 1.34
N ALA A 57 3.71 0.64 1.53
CA ALA A 57 4.00 1.27 2.82
C ALA A 57 4.56 2.69 2.60
N GLY A 58 4.64 3.47 3.68
CA GLY A 58 5.28 4.79 3.68
C GLY A 58 4.43 5.83 4.38
N ASN A 59 4.76 7.11 4.20
CA ASN A 59 4.00 8.21 4.79
C ASN A 59 2.79 8.51 3.90
N THR A 60 1.65 7.92 4.26
CA THR A 60 0.41 8.04 3.48
C THR A 60 -0.39 9.28 3.84
N GLY A 61 -0.18 9.86 5.02
CA GLY A 61 -0.96 11.00 5.50
C GLY A 61 -2.47 10.74 5.49
N PHE A 62 -2.88 9.47 5.70
CA PHE A 62 -4.29 9.09 5.72
C PHE A 62 -5.03 9.80 6.85
N ALA A 63 -6.23 10.26 6.53
CA ALA A 63 -7.19 10.78 7.48
C ALA A 63 -8.36 9.80 7.62
N ALA A 64 -9.23 10.00 8.62
CA ALA A 64 -10.42 9.17 8.81
C ALA A 64 -11.35 9.11 7.57
N SER A 65 -11.30 10.12 6.69
CA SER A 65 -12.04 10.13 5.42
C SER A 65 -11.48 9.18 4.35
N ASP A 66 -10.34 8.55 4.60
CA ASP A 66 -9.63 7.68 3.65
C ASP A 66 -9.83 6.18 3.95
N ASP A 67 -10.76 5.83 4.86
CA ASP A 67 -11.08 4.46 5.30
C ASP A 67 -11.37 3.48 4.14
N ARG A 68 -11.90 3.97 3.03
CA ARG A 68 -12.20 3.15 1.84
C ARG A 68 -11.00 2.86 0.96
N ILE A 69 -9.88 3.58 1.09
CA ILE A 69 -8.74 3.49 0.16
C ILE A 69 -8.19 2.06 0.08
N ALA A 70 -8.09 1.34 1.20
CA ALA A 70 -7.58 -0.04 1.17
C ALA A 70 -8.54 -0.97 0.41
N GLY A 71 -9.83 -0.95 0.77
CA GLY A 71 -10.85 -1.79 0.15
C GLY A 71 -11.07 -1.51 -1.34
N ASP A 72 -11.09 -0.23 -1.72
CA ASP A 72 -11.28 0.20 -3.11
C ASP A 72 -10.10 -0.19 -4.04
N ASN A 73 -8.94 -0.53 -3.46
CA ASN A 73 -7.72 -0.90 -4.19
C ASN A 73 -7.28 -2.35 -3.96
N ASN A 74 -8.17 -3.22 -3.46
CA ASN A 74 -7.89 -4.63 -3.15
C ASN A 74 -6.67 -4.82 -2.22
N LEU A 75 -6.42 -3.83 -1.36
CA LEU A 75 -5.40 -3.88 -0.33
C LEU A 75 -6.02 -4.35 0.98
N LYS A 76 -5.17 -4.94 1.82
CA LYS A 76 -5.51 -5.23 3.20
C LYS A 76 -4.64 -4.37 4.09
N ASP A 77 -5.26 -3.69 5.03
CA ASP A 77 -4.54 -2.98 6.08
C ASP A 77 -3.86 -4.00 7.01
N ALA A 78 -2.55 -3.88 7.19
CA ALA A 78 -1.78 -4.82 7.99
C ALA A 78 -2.10 -4.71 9.49
N TYR A 79 -2.38 -3.51 9.99
CA TYR A 79 -2.75 -3.30 11.40
C TYR A 79 -4.07 -4.00 11.70
N LEU A 80 -5.09 -3.80 10.87
CA LEU A 80 -6.39 -4.46 11.03
C LEU A 80 -6.31 -5.99 10.89
N VAL A 81 -5.58 -6.49 9.88
CA VAL A 81 -5.41 -7.94 9.67
C VAL A 81 -4.71 -8.61 10.86
N LEU A 82 -3.82 -7.89 11.55
CA LEU A 82 -3.11 -8.39 12.73
C LEU A 82 -3.90 -8.24 14.04
N GLY A 83 -5.17 -7.83 13.98
CA GLY A 83 -6.06 -7.71 15.14
C GLY A 83 -6.15 -6.30 15.72
N GLY A 84 -5.64 -5.29 15.00
CA GLY A 84 -5.84 -3.88 15.32
C GLY A 84 -7.30 -3.45 15.21
N THR A 85 -7.62 -2.31 15.82
CA THR A 85 -8.99 -1.74 15.83
C THR A 85 -9.04 -0.51 14.94
N GLU A 86 -10.00 -0.46 14.02
CA GLU A 86 -10.25 0.69 13.15
C GLU A 86 -10.40 1.99 13.98
N GLY A 87 -9.68 3.05 13.59
CA GLY A 87 -9.72 4.35 14.26
C GLY A 87 -8.98 4.43 15.60
N ASP A 88 -8.28 3.38 16.03
CA ASP A 88 -7.37 3.45 17.18
C ASP A 88 -6.09 4.22 16.80
N SER A 89 -5.65 5.12 17.69
CA SER A 89 -4.41 5.89 17.59
C SER A 89 -3.11 5.07 17.48
N ASN A 90 -3.16 3.77 17.79
CA ASN A 90 -2.03 2.85 17.61
C ASN A 90 -1.86 2.37 16.16
N GLY A 91 -2.85 2.63 15.29
CA GLY A 91 -2.87 2.32 13.86
C GLY A 91 -2.78 3.56 12.98
#